data_AF-A0A9P7TE22-F1
#
_entry.id   AF-A0A9P7TE22-F1
#
_cell.length_a   1.000
_cell.length_b   1.000
_cell.length_c   1.000
_cell.angle_alpha   90.00
_cell.angle_beta   90.00
_cell.angle_gamma   90.00
#
_symmetry.space_group_name_H-M   'P 1'
#
loop_
_entity.id
_entity.type
_entity.pdbx_description
1 polymer ?
#
loop_
_entity_poly.entity_id
_entity_poly.type
_entity_poly.pdbx_seq_one_letter_code
_entity_poly.pdbx_strand_id
1 'polypeptide(L)'
;MADNPATSGEPAVDAAAAAVAKLHLDEVTGEMISKTELKKRQKQREKEAAKEKKAAENPKPKPAGNKSAEAAEKELTPNQYFEIRSRAVNELHAQGKAYPHKYHVDYDIRKFEDEFKHLKNGESDKSRMIQLAGRVYVRRSAGSKLFFYDIRSDV
;
A
#
# COMPACT_ATOMS: atom_id res chain seq x y z
N MET A 1 -44.94 -18.36 80.26
CA MET A 1 -44.20 -17.93 79.06
C MET A 1 -45.10 -18.23 77.85
N ALA A 2 -46.14 -17.45 77.58
CA ALA A 2 -46.14 -16.11 76.98
C ALA A 2 -45.73 -16.13 75.50
N ASP A 3 -46.72 -16.43 74.66
CA ASP A 3 -46.82 -16.03 73.25
C ASP A 3 -46.62 -14.51 73.10
N ASN A 4 -45.89 -14.08 72.07
CA ASN A 4 -45.83 -12.70 71.63
C ASN A 4 -46.01 -12.67 70.09
N PRO A 5 -46.84 -11.78 69.53
CA PRO A 5 -47.51 -11.98 68.26
C PRO A 5 -46.76 -11.39 67.06
N ALA A 6 -47.19 -11.84 65.87
CA ALA A 6 -46.86 -11.30 64.57
C ALA A 6 -47.13 -9.80 64.44
N THR A 7 -46.23 -9.08 63.76
CA THR A 7 -46.53 -7.81 63.09
C THR A 7 -45.99 -7.78 61.66
N SER A 8 -46.93 -7.45 60.77
CA SER A 8 -46.81 -6.66 59.55
C SER A 8 -45.85 -7.12 58.44
N GLY A 9 -46.46 -7.59 57.35
CA GLY A 9 -45.83 -7.56 56.04
C GLY A 9 -45.60 -6.12 55.56
N GLU A 10 -44.46 -5.92 54.90
CA GLU A 10 -44.10 -4.84 53.97
C GLU A 10 -42.57 -4.88 53.76
N PRO A 11 -42.04 -5.64 52.77
CA PRO A 11 -40.73 -5.23 52.22
C PRO A 11 -40.61 -5.43 50.70
N ALA A 12 -41.71 -5.52 49.95
CA ALA A 12 -41.65 -5.75 48.50
C ALA A 12 -41.69 -4.45 47.66
N VAL A 13 -42.26 -3.36 48.19
CA VAL A 13 -42.43 -2.10 47.44
C VAL A 13 -41.23 -1.15 47.55
N ASP A 14 -40.47 -1.19 48.64
CA ASP A 14 -39.28 -0.34 48.84
C ASP A 14 -38.06 -0.77 48.01
N ALA A 15 -37.91 -2.07 47.75
CA ALA A 15 -36.79 -2.60 46.97
C ALA A 15 -36.87 -2.19 45.47
N ALA A 16 -38.10 -2.01 44.95
CA ALA A 16 -38.31 -1.54 43.59
C ALA A 16 -37.98 -0.04 43.42
N ALA A 17 -38.28 0.80 44.42
CA ALA A 17 -37.97 2.23 44.39
C ALA A 17 -36.44 2.49 44.47
N ALA A 18 -35.72 1.71 45.27
CA ALA A 18 -34.25 1.81 45.36
C ALA A 18 -33.53 1.34 44.08
N ALA A 19 -34.11 0.43 43.31
CA ALA A 19 -33.56 -0.01 42.02
C ALA A 19 -33.70 1.07 40.93
N VAL A 20 -34.79 1.86 40.96
CA VAL A 20 -35.01 2.98 40.04
C VAL A 20 -34.09 4.17 40.34
N ALA A 21 -33.79 4.42 41.62
CA ALA A 21 -32.90 5.51 42.04
C ALA A 21 -31.42 5.37 41.61
N LYS A 22 -31.01 4.19 41.10
CA LYS A 22 -29.64 3.91 40.64
C LYS A 22 -29.51 3.78 39.11
N LEU A 23 -30.58 4.08 38.38
CA LEU A 23 -30.57 4.21 36.92
C LEU A 23 -30.23 5.65 36.55
N HIS A 24 -29.37 5.80 35.54
CA HIS A 24 -28.90 7.08 35.02
C HIS A 24 -29.32 7.19 33.56
N LEU A 25 -29.68 8.40 33.11
CA LEU A 25 -30.14 8.64 31.75
C LEU A 25 -28.97 8.64 30.75
N ASP A 26 -29.06 7.89 29.65
CA ASP A 26 -28.14 8.02 28.49
C ASP A 26 -28.71 9.10 27.54
N GLU A 27 -28.16 10.31 27.58
CA GLU A 27 -28.65 11.48 26.81
C GLU A 27 -28.68 11.27 25.29
N VAL A 28 -27.97 10.27 24.75
CA VAL A 28 -27.90 9.98 23.30
C VAL A 28 -28.96 8.98 22.84
N THR A 29 -29.47 8.13 23.75
CA THR A 29 -30.43 7.06 23.40
C THR A 29 -31.74 7.14 24.17
N GLY A 30 -31.84 8.02 25.17
CA GLY A 30 -33.06 8.28 25.92
C GLY A 30 -33.47 7.15 26.89
N GLU A 31 -32.67 6.10 27.03
CA GLU A 31 -32.94 4.94 27.88
C GLU A 31 -32.38 5.14 29.30
N MET A 32 -33.15 4.73 30.33
CA MET A 32 -32.69 4.71 31.72
C MET A 32 -31.85 3.46 31.97
N ILE A 33 -30.54 3.64 32.18
CA ILE A 33 -29.56 2.55 32.17
C ILE A 33 -28.73 2.60 33.45
N SER A 34 -28.31 1.44 33.94
CA SER A 34 -27.48 1.36 35.16
C SER A 34 -26.13 2.08 35.01
N LYS A 35 -25.57 2.63 36.11
CA LYS A 35 -24.28 3.35 36.08
C LYS A 35 -23.13 2.57 35.41
N THR A 36 -23.20 1.24 35.47
CA THR A 36 -22.20 0.32 34.91
C THR A 36 -22.34 0.18 33.40
N GLU A 37 -23.56 0.18 32.89
CA GLU A 37 -23.85 0.09 31.45
C GLU A 37 -23.62 1.42 30.73
N LEU A 38 -23.92 2.56 31.37
CA LEU A 38 -23.51 3.88 30.84
C LEU A 38 -21.99 3.96 30.64
N LYS A 39 -21.22 3.51 31.64
CA LYS A 39 -19.75 3.45 31.54
C LYS A 39 -19.28 2.50 30.44
N LYS A 40 -20.01 1.41 30.15
CA LYS A 40 -19.70 0.51 29.03
C LYS A 40 -19.99 1.18 27.69
N ARG A 41 -21.17 1.82 27.52
CA ARG A 41 -21.54 2.53 26.28
C ARG A 41 -20.62 3.71 25.99
N GLN A 42 -20.26 4.50 27.00
CA GLN A 42 -19.29 5.60 26.84
C GLN A 42 -17.91 5.08 26.41
N LYS A 43 -17.38 4.03 27.06
CA LYS A 43 -16.11 3.41 26.67
C LYS A 43 -16.15 2.81 25.26
N GLN A 44 -17.30 2.30 24.83
CA GLN A 44 -17.46 1.76 23.48
C GLN A 44 -17.48 2.88 22.43
N ARG A 45 -18.21 3.97 22.70
CA ARG A 45 -18.22 5.18 21.85
C ARG A 45 -16.83 5.84 21.78
N GLU A 46 -16.10 5.89 22.90
CA GLU A 46 -14.71 6.38 22.91
C GLU A 46 -13.77 5.48 22.09
N LYS A 47 -13.94 4.16 22.15
CA LYS A 47 -13.17 3.21 21.33
C LYS A 47 -13.51 3.30 19.85
N GLU A 48 -14.78 3.53 19.51
CA GLU A 48 -15.22 3.71 18.13
C GLU A 48 -14.74 5.04 17.57
N ALA A 49 -14.85 6.14 18.32
CA ALA A 49 -14.28 7.43 17.95
C ALA A 49 -12.75 7.39 17.85
N ALA A 50 -12.05 6.62 18.69
CA ALA A 50 -10.61 6.40 18.57
C ALA A 50 -10.23 5.54 17.35
N LYS A 51 -11.08 4.59 16.95
CA LYS A 51 -10.89 3.81 15.73
C LYS A 51 -11.16 4.63 14.47
N GLU A 52 -12.18 5.48 14.47
CA GLU A 52 -12.49 6.38 13.35
C GLU A 52 -11.41 7.46 13.18
N LYS A 53 -10.89 8.02 14.28
CA LYS A 53 -9.74 8.94 14.22
C LYS A 53 -8.47 8.25 13.72
N LYS A 54 -8.20 7.01 14.14
CA LYS A 54 -7.07 6.21 13.62
C LYS A 54 -7.26 5.76 12.17
N ALA A 55 -8.51 5.61 11.69
CA ALA A 55 -8.81 5.30 10.30
C ALA A 55 -8.70 6.55 9.40
N ALA A 56 -8.97 7.75 9.93
CA ALA A 56 -8.76 9.03 9.25
C ALA A 56 -7.28 9.48 9.27
N GLU A 57 -6.52 9.12 10.31
CA GLU A 57 -5.09 9.39 10.45
C GLU A 57 -4.18 8.30 9.85
N ASN A 58 -4.75 7.24 9.28
CA ASN A 58 -4.02 6.34 8.41
C ASN A 58 -4.26 6.81 6.97
N PRO A 59 -3.52 7.82 6.46
CA PRO A 59 -3.49 8.04 5.04
C PRO A 59 -3.13 6.70 4.42
N LYS A 60 -3.85 6.31 3.36
CA LYS A 60 -3.37 5.35 2.35
C LYS A 60 -1.85 5.41 2.34
N PRO A 61 -1.12 4.29 2.40
CA PRO A 61 0.34 4.33 2.44
C PRO A 61 0.78 5.31 1.36
N LYS A 62 1.26 6.49 1.80
CA LYS A 62 1.97 7.39 0.92
C LYS A 62 3.01 6.49 0.26
N PRO A 63 3.12 6.46 -1.08
CA PRO A 63 4.14 5.63 -1.71
C PRO A 63 5.44 5.97 -1.00
N ALA A 64 5.98 4.97 -0.30
CA ALA A 64 7.19 5.10 0.47
C ALA A 64 8.22 5.74 -0.46
N GLY A 65 8.77 6.86 -0.01
CA GLY A 65 9.47 7.80 -0.86
C GLY A 65 10.50 7.13 -1.75
N ASN A 66 10.55 7.54 -3.02
CA ASN A 66 11.66 7.37 -3.94
C ASN A 66 12.43 6.03 -3.86
N LYS A 67 11.78 4.90 -3.56
CA LYS A 67 12.26 3.63 -4.10
C LYS A 67 11.92 3.69 -5.58
N SER A 68 12.94 3.93 -6.40
CA SER A 68 12.84 3.78 -7.85
C SER A 68 12.06 2.50 -8.15
N ALA A 69 11.14 2.50 -9.12
CA ALA A 69 10.35 1.31 -9.48
C ALA A 69 11.24 0.06 -9.68
N GLU A 70 12.50 0.28 -10.07
CA GLU A 70 13.56 -0.72 -10.20
C GLU A 70 13.97 -1.40 -8.87
N ALA A 71 13.96 -0.68 -7.74
CA ALA A 71 14.24 -1.23 -6.42
C ALA A 71 13.06 -2.07 -5.89
N ALA A 72 11.83 -1.64 -6.20
CA ALA A 72 10.64 -2.44 -5.91
C ALA A 72 10.62 -3.73 -6.75
N GLU A 73 11.08 -3.67 -8.02
CA GLU A 73 11.20 -4.83 -8.91
C GLU A 73 12.25 -5.86 -8.45
N LYS A 74 13.35 -5.41 -7.81
CA LYS A 74 14.43 -6.29 -7.33
C LYS A 74 14.10 -7.07 -6.05
N GLU A 75 13.12 -6.61 -5.27
CA GLU A 75 12.66 -7.28 -4.05
C GLU A 75 11.63 -8.39 -4.31
N LEU A 76 11.20 -8.58 -5.57
CA LEU A 76 10.19 -9.59 -5.92
C LEU A 76 10.77 -11.00 -6.05
N THR A 77 9.94 -11.97 -5.69
CA THR A 77 10.21 -13.38 -6.00
C THR A 77 10.12 -13.63 -7.52
N PRO A 78 10.83 -14.63 -8.06
CA PRO A 78 10.79 -14.93 -9.50
C PRO A 78 9.38 -15.14 -10.06
N ASN A 79 8.51 -15.80 -9.29
CA ASN A 79 7.12 -16.06 -9.69
C ASN A 79 6.31 -14.76 -9.79
N GLN A 80 6.42 -13.89 -8.79
CA GLN A 80 5.73 -12.59 -8.80
C GLN A 80 6.25 -11.69 -9.93
N TYR A 81 7.56 -11.69 -10.20
CA TYR A 81 8.14 -10.95 -11.32
C TYR A 81 7.56 -11.42 -12.66
N PHE A 82 7.47 -12.72 -12.87
CA PHE A 82 6.89 -13.30 -14.08
C PHE A 82 5.42 -12.90 -14.26
N GLU A 83 4.60 -12.97 -13.20
CA GLU A 83 3.19 -12.56 -13.26
C GLU A 83 3.03 -11.07 -13.57
N ILE A 84 3.80 -10.19 -12.93
CA ILE A 84 3.74 -8.74 -13.18
C ILE A 84 4.20 -8.42 -14.61
N ARG A 85 5.32 -9.03 -15.05
CA ARG A 85 5.89 -8.76 -16.36
C ARG A 85 5.02 -9.29 -17.49
N SER A 86 4.44 -10.47 -17.34
CA SER A 86 3.52 -11.05 -18.33
C SER A 86 2.26 -10.20 -18.50
N ARG A 87 1.68 -9.67 -17.41
CA ARG A 87 0.56 -8.71 -17.48
C ARG A 87 0.94 -7.46 -18.28
N ALA A 88 2.06 -6.82 -17.95
CA ALA A 88 2.53 -5.63 -18.65
C ALA A 88 2.81 -5.89 -20.15
N VAL A 89 3.39 -7.04 -20.49
CA VAL A 89 3.65 -7.43 -21.88
C VAL A 89 2.34 -7.71 -22.62
N ASN A 90 1.35 -8.34 -21.99
CA ASN A 90 0.04 -8.59 -22.58
C ASN A 90 -0.72 -7.30 -22.88
N GLU A 91 -0.64 -6.30 -22.00
CA GLU A 91 -1.20 -4.96 -22.24
C GLU A 91 -0.56 -4.29 -23.46
N LEU A 92 0.77 -4.39 -23.61
CA LEU A 92 1.49 -3.89 -24.79
C LEU A 92 1.17 -4.69 -26.05
N HIS A 93 0.90 -5.99 -25.91
CA HIS A 93 0.54 -6.86 -27.02
C HIS A 93 -0.87 -6.56 -27.52
N ALA A 94 -1.81 -6.25 -26.62
CA ALA A 94 -3.15 -5.79 -27.00
C ALA A 94 -3.11 -4.47 -27.82
N GLN A 95 -2.07 -3.65 -27.61
CA GLN A 95 -1.79 -2.45 -28.41
C GLN A 95 -0.99 -2.73 -29.69
N GLY A 96 -0.59 -3.98 -29.94
CA GLY A 96 0.20 -4.40 -31.10
C GLY A 96 1.68 -3.99 -31.07
N LYS A 97 2.22 -3.60 -29.90
CA LYS A 97 3.58 -3.03 -29.78
C LYS A 97 4.61 -3.95 -29.12
N ALA A 98 4.18 -5.05 -28.51
CA ALA A 98 5.09 -5.92 -27.73
C ALA A 98 6.14 -6.64 -28.59
N TYR A 99 5.78 -7.09 -29.79
CA TYR A 99 6.62 -7.91 -30.65
C TYR A 99 6.65 -7.35 -32.09
N PRO A 100 7.57 -6.44 -32.40
CA PRO A 100 7.69 -5.87 -33.75
C PRO A 100 8.20 -6.91 -34.76
N HIS A 101 7.62 -6.94 -35.97
CA HIS A 101 8.05 -7.85 -37.04
C HIS A 101 9.44 -7.54 -37.59
N LYS A 102 9.77 -6.25 -37.72
CA LYS A 102 11.06 -5.81 -38.27
C LYS A 102 11.54 -4.56 -37.56
N TYR A 103 12.79 -4.62 -37.12
CA TYR A 103 13.59 -3.47 -36.74
C TYR A 103 14.79 -3.43 -37.70
N HIS A 104 15.05 -2.27 -38.28
CA HIS A 104 16.21 -2.08 -39.13
C HIS A 104 17.41 -1.80 -38.23
N VAL A 105 18.45 -2.60 -38.38
CA VAL A 105 19.73 -2.45 -37.67
C VAL A 105 20.72 -1.97 -38.72
N ASP A 106 21.27 -0.78 -38.53
CA ASP A 106 22.24 -0.18 -39.44
C ASP A 106 23.69 -0.42 -38.97
N TYR A 107 23.87 -0.86 -37.72
CA TYR A 107 25.18 -0.91 -37.07
C TYR A 107 25.40 -2.15 -36.21
N ASP A 108 26.62 -2.67 -36.30
CA ASP A 108 27.08 -3.81 -35.52
C ASP A 108 27.87 -3.33 -34.30
N ILE A 109 27.44 -3.75 -33.11
CA ILE A 109 28.04 -3.37 -31.82
C ILE A 109 29.54 -3.71 -31.76
N ARG A 110 29.99 -4.76 -32.46
CA ARG A 110 31.41 -5.16 -32.46
C ARG A 110 32.34 -4.14 -33.09
N LYS A 111 31.84 -3.39 -34.08
CA LYS A 111 32.62 -2.36 -34.77
C LYS A 111 32.70 -1.04 -34.00
N PHE A 112 31.91 -0.93 -32.92
CA PHE A 112 31.83 0.29 -32.13
C PHE A 112 33.18 0.68 -31.52
N GLU A 113 33.91 -0.29 -30.98
CA GLU A 113 35.22 -0.02 -30.36
C GLU A 113 36.21 0.53 -31.39
N ASP A 114 36.31 -0.11 -32.57
CA ASP A 114 37.27 0.29 -33.61
C ASP A 114 36.93 1.66 -34.22
N GLU A 115 35.65 1.90 -34.53
CA GLU A 115 35.23 3.14 -35.19
C GLU A 115 35.22 4.34 -34.25
N PHE A 116 34.86 4.17 -32.96
CA PHE A 116 34.74 5.28 -32.00
C PHE A 116 35.94 5.44 -31.05
N LYS A 117 37.02 4.66 -31.24
CA LYS A 117 38.25 4.76 -30.44
C LYS A 117 38.90 6.15 -30.41
N HIS A 118 38.65 6.95 -31.44
CA HIS A 118 39.26 8.27 -31.62
C HIS A 118 38.61 9.37 -30.77
N LEU A 119 37.43 9.13 -30.18
CA LEU A 119 36.74 10.14 -29.37
C LEU A 119 37.42 10.34 -28.02
N LYS A 120 37.52 11.59 -27.59
CA LYS A 120 38.06 11.96 -26.27
C LYS A 120 36.98 11.91 -25.19
N ASN A 121 37.41 11.92 -23.93
CA ASN A 121 36.49 11.93 -22.79
C ASN A 121 35.58 13.17 -22.83
N GLY A 122 34.27 12.96 -22.75
CA GLY A 122 33.25 14.01 -22.83
C GLY A 122 32.87 14.45 -24.25
N GLU A 123 33.51 13.90 -25.28
CA GLU A 123 33.14 14.14 -26.68
C GLU A 123 31.96 13.26 -27.09
N SER A 124 31.05 13.81 -27.88
CA SER A 124 29.92 13.07 -28.44
C SER A 124 29.72 13.48 -29.89
N ASP A 125 29.81 12.52 -30.80
CA ASP A 125 29.44 12.75 -32.20
C ASP A 125 27.93 12.57 -32.34
N LYS A 126 27.25 13.64 -32.76
CA LYS A 126 25.81 13.67 -33.02
C LYS A 126 25.49 13.69 -34.51
N SER A 127 26.51 13.68 -35.36
CA SER A 127 26.37 13.74 -36.82
C SER A 127 25.76 12.44 -37.36
N ARG A 128 26.12 11.30 -36.77
CA ARG A 128 25.67 9.98 -37.20
C ARG A 128 24.61 9.43 -36.25
N MET A 129 23.42 9.15 -36.77
CA MET A 129 22.44 8.32 -36.06
C MET A 129 22.79 6.85 -36.26
N ILE A 130 22.68 6.07 -35.18
CA ILE A 130 23.03 4.65 -35.14
C ILE A 130 21.85 3.89 -34.55
N GLN A 131 21.41 2.85 -35.26
CA GLN A 131 20.37 1.90 -34.90
C GLN A 131 21.01 0.53 -34.62
N LEU A 132 21.22 0.25 -33.34
CA LEU A 132 21.76 -1.02 -32.85
C LEU A 132 20.67 -1.90 -32.23
N ALA A 133 20.93 -3.21 -32.19
CA ALA A 133 20.09 -4.19 -31.50
C ALA A 133 20.96 -5.11 -30.63
N GLY A 134 20.41 -5.55 -29.50
CA GLY A 134 21.08 -6.47 -28.60
C GLY A 134 20.23 -6.79 -27.37
N ARG A 135 20.76 -7.63 -26.47
CA ARG A 135 20.11 -8.01 -25.22
C ARG A 135 20.59 -7.11 -24.10
N VAL A 136 19.66 -6.56 -23.32
CA VAL A 136 19.98 -5.81 -22.09
C VAL A 136 20.37 -6.79 -20.99
N TYR A 137 21.57 -6.66 -20.45
CA TYR A 137 22.08 -7.46 -19.33
C TYR A 137 21.86 -6.74 -18.01
N VAL A 138 22.18 -5.46 -17.98
CA VAL A 138 22.10 -4.64 -16.76
C VAL A 138 21.45 -3.32 -17.12
N ARG A 139 20.57 -2.86 -16.24
CA ARG A 139 20.04 -1.51 -16.22
C ARG A 139 20.50 -0.84 -14.92
N ARG A 140 20.97 0.41 -15.02
CA ARG A 140 21.33 1.25 -13.87
C ARG A 140 20.74 2.64 -14.05
N SER A 141 20.19 3.22 -13.00
CA SER A 141 19.73 4.62 -13.00
C SER A 141 20.71 5.52 -12.25
N ALA A 142 21.08 6.67 -12.82
CA ALA A 142 21.83 7.72 -12.14
C ALA A 142 20.93 8.97 -12.01
N GLY A 143 19.92 8.86 -11.15
CA GLY A 143 18.88 9.86 -10.98
C GLY A 143 17.61 9.53 -11.79
N SER A 144 16.70 10.50 -11.88
CA SER A 144 15.38 10.31 -12.50
C SER A 144 15.38 10.41 -14.03
N LYS A 145 16.40 11.06 -14.61
CA LYS A 145 16.46 11.39 -16.06
C LYS A 145 17.57 10.65 -16.82
N LEU A 146 18.47 9.95 -16.13
CA LEU A 146 19.63 9.30 -16.74
C LEU A 146 19.65 7.81 -16.42
N PHE A 147 19.71 6.99 -17.47
CA PHE A 147 19.76 5.54 -17.39
C PHE A 147 20.93 5.02 -18.21
N PHE A 148 21.63 4.04 -17.66
CA PHE A 148 22.71 3.30 -18.29
C PHE A 148 22.24 1.87 -18.55
N TYR A 149 22.44 1.40 -19.79
CA TYR A 149 22.13 0.04 -20.21
C TYR A 149 23.42 -0.65 -20.63
N ASP A 150 23.66 -1.84 -20.10
CA ASP A 150 24.66 -2.76 -20.64
C ASP A 150 23.96 -3.65 -21.66
N ILE A 151 24.39 -3.55 -22.91
CA ILE A 151 23.82 -4.27 -24.06
C ILE A 151 24.89 -5.21 -24.59
N ARG A 152 24.54 -6.49 -24.75
CA ARG A 152 25.41 -7.47 -25.42
C ARG A 152 24.69 -8.08 -26.62
N SER A 153 25.42 -8.28 -27.71
CA SER A 153 25.00 -9.10 -28.84
C SER A 153 25.69 -10.45 -28.74
N ASP A 154 24.92 -11.54 -28.83
CA ASP A 154 25.42 -12.92 -28.78
C ASP A 154 25.64 -13.50 -30.20
N VAL A 155 25.73 -12.62 -31.21
CA VAL A 155 25.87 -12.99 -32.63
C VAL A 155 27.05 -12.26 -33.24
#